data_AF-A0A433QZF9-F1
#
_entry.id   AF-A0A433QZF9-F1
#
_cell.length_a   1.000
_cell.length_b   1.000
_cell.length_c   1.000
_cell.angle_alpha   90.00
_cell.angle_beta   90.00
_cell.angle_gamma   90.00
#
_symmetry.space_group_name_H-M   'P 1'
#
loop_
_entity.id
_entity.type
_entity.pdbx_description
1 polymer ?
#
loop_
_entity_poly.entity_id
_entity_poly.type
_entity_poly.pdbx_seq_one_letter_code
_entity_poly.pdbx_strand_id
1 'polypeptide(L)'
;MIVLCPPSTSSMFNMPRRAWFLVAGLLLLGAFFQYSLNNIRTPADFSTGTTSSGSPNGFKPPCTPGTSHSIALVDQKAPTSNSITLRLHTNVLEPAIPATDTWYFAVMPTKPDVFIVTESVLSAIKDHYDREHRIYSLMKWVLRVHRRDTGRIARKEPLIMIDAGSNHGLFSMVAGVSGAYVVAIEPQTHLRGDIGYSARLNQIEQHLRILPFAVLDKFSKVSISDYEMGDGETAFLDFNRTTGPIQTQTIRLDHLPSFACLFPEQGPDALGPHDQSFGEDYAAYLEQAHNLEPANQPTLSATDTKKLLLRQPIHFLKIDVEGFELRALESASALYEAGLIEHTVLEFGSPHRWIVTEPHTTPSEQIDTQTKTLAEAKMVLNKAVTDWDLDIYVLPSVGWEQCKFWMSQRPSRIVPDDAFEAPPPADGVRLLKAWDFDGSSEQDQFDEELKSTNRVVTEFIRLPNLLINEFLDSLEQIGEVYLWMVKKNGNSAILHDIE
;
A
#
# COMPACT_ATOMS: atom_id res chain seq x y z
N MET A 1 -34.09 -1.71 -42.48
CA MET A 1 -32.91 -2.39 -43.04
C MET A 1 -31.93 -1.32 -43.48
N ILE A 2 -30.90 -1.07 -42.67
CA ILE A 2 -29.70 -0.31 -43.06
C ILE A 2 -28.54 -1.16 -42.56
N VAL A 3 -27.76 -1.65 -43.51
CA VAL A 3 -26.48 -2.35 -43.32
C VAL A 3 -25.40 -1.28 -43.44
N LEU A 4 -24.46 -1.23 -42.49
CA LEU A 4 -23.19 -0.52 -42.66
C LEU A 4 -22.04 -1.41 -42.14
N CYS A 5 -21.10 -1.69 -43.04
CA CYS A 5 -19.85 -2.44 -42.84
C CYS A 5 -18.87 -1.72 -41.90
N PRO A 6 -17.89 -2.45 -41.31
CA PRO A 6 -16.97 -1.91 -40.31
C PRO A 6 -15.76 -1.20 -40.94
N PRO A 7 -15.13 -0.23 -40.26
CA PRO A 7 -13.73 0.07 -40.48
C PRO A 7 -12.85 -0.77 -39.53
N SER A 8 -11.73 -1.20 -40.08
CA SER A 8 -10.65 -1.96 -39.46
C SER A 8 -9.81 -1.11 -38.49
N THR A 9 -9.14 -1.82 -37.57
CA THR A 9 -7.96 -1.45 -36.76
C THR A 9 -8.08 -0.33 -35.71
N SER A 10 -8.21 -0.77 -34.46
CA SER A 10 -7.35 -0.47 -33.29
C SER A 10 -8.21 -0.37 -32.02
N SER A 11 -7.93 -1.27 -31.09
CA SER A 11 -8.65 -1.43 -29.83
C SER A 11 -8.34 -0.27 -28.88
N MET A 12 -9.27 0.66 -28.74
CA MET A 12 -9.38 1.50 -27.54
C MET A 12 -10.58 1.00 -26.73
N PHE A 13 -10.38 0.83 -25.42
CA PHE A 13 -11.35 0.40 -24.40
C PHE A 13 -11.64 -1.11 -24.31
N ASN A 14 -10.71 -1.86 -23.72
CA ASN A 14 -11.06 -3.10 -23.01
C ASN A 14 -11.40 -2.76 -21.54
N MET A 15 -12.56 -2.16 -21.32
CA MET A 15 -13.25 -2.26 -20.03
C MET A 15 -14.17 -3.48 -20.08
N PRO A 16 -14.27 -4.32 -19.03
CA PRO A 16 -15.26 -5.38 -18.99
C PRO A 16 -16.65 -4.79 -19.25
N ARG A 17 -17.46 -5.40 -20.13
CA ARG A 17 -18.81 -4.91 -20.48
C ARG A 17 -19.70 -4.57 -19.26
N ARG A 18 -19.44 -5.17 -18.10
CA ARG A 18 -20.14 -4.90 -16.83
C ARG A 18 -19.76 -3.55 -16.18
N ALA A 19 -18.53 -3.05 -16.37
CA ALA A 19 -18.09 -1.74 -15.87
C ALA A 19 -18.77 -0.58 -16.62
N TRP A 20 -19.04 -0.76 -17.93
CA TRP A 20 -19.82 0.20 -18.73
C TRP A 20 -21.24 0.39 -18.19
N PHE A 21 -21.88 -0.67 -17.70
CA PHE A 21 -23.22 -0.57 -17.11
C PHE A 21 -23.21 0.17 -15.77
N LEU A 22 -22.12 0.08 -15.00
CA LEU A 22 -21.96 0.78 -13.72
C LEU A 22 -21.72 2.27 -13.93
N VAL A 23 -20.84 2.65 -14.86
CA VAL A 23 -20.59 4.05 -15.24
C VAL A 23 -21.83 4.68 -15.88
N ALA A 24 -22.51 3.97 -16.79
CA ALA A 24 -23.76 4.45 -17.39
C ALA A 24 -24.91 4.51 -16.36
N GLY A 25 -24.96 3.58 -15.41
CA GLY A 25 -25.92 3.58 -14.31
C GLY A 25 -25.76 4.76 -13.36
N LEU A 26 -24.50 5.10 -13.01
CA LEU A 26 -24.18 6.27 -12.19
C LEU A 26 -24.49 7.59 -12.91
N LEU A 27 -24.28 7.66 -14.23
CA LEU A 27 -24.62 8.83 -15.05
C LEU A 27 -26.14 9.01 -15.23
N LEU A 28 -26.92 7.93 -15.23
CA LEU A 28 -28.38 7.96 -15.38
C LEU A 28 -29.14 8.19 -14.06
N LEU A 29 -28.49 8.01 -12.91
CA LEU A 29 -29.09 8.11 -11.57
C LEU A 29 -29.16 9.53 -10.99
N GLY A 30 -28.84 10.57 -11.76
CA GLY A 30 -29.29 11.94 -11.51
C GLY A 30 -29.29 12.39 -10.05
N ALA A 31 -28.16 12.27 -9.35
CA ALA A 31 -27.94 12.99 -8.10
C ALA A 31 -27.29 14.34 -8.44
N PHE A 32 -27.85 15.42 -7.90
CA PHE A 32 -27.35 16.78 -8.09
C PHE A 32 -25.88 16.88 -7.63
N PHE A 33 -24.96 16.90 -8.57
CA PHE A 33 -23.54 17.22 -8.36
C PHE A 33 -23.13 18.31 -9.35
N GLN A 34 -22.58 19.41 -8.83
CA GLN A 34 -21.94 20.44 -9.65
C GLN A 34 -20.66 19.86 -10.26
N TYR A 35 -20.76 19.40 -11.50
CA TYR A 35 -19.61 19.09 -12.34
C TYR A 35 -18.90 20.39 -12.76
N SER A 36 -17.64 20.57 -12.36
CA SER A 36 -16.73 21.46 -13.07
C SER A 36 -16.00 20.67 -14.16
N LEU A 37 -16.62 20.58 -15.34
CA LEU A 37 -16.01 20.00 -16.54
C LEU A 37 -15.09 21.04 -17.18
N ASN A 38 -13.82 21.12 -16.76
CA ASN A 38 -12.87 22.06 -17.37
C ASN A 38 -11.57 21.45 -17.90
N ASN A 39 -11.42 20.11 -18.01
CA ASN A 39 -10.22 19.52 -18.61
C ASN A 39 -10.48 18.27 -19.46
N ILE A 40 -11.43 18.35 -20.39
CA ILE A 40 -11.40 17.47 -21.58
C ILE A 40 -10.94 18.34 -22.75
N ARG A 41 -9.69 18.17 -23.18
CA ARG A 41 -9.13 18.80 -24.38
C ARG A 41 -9.97 18.37 -25.60
N THR A 42 -10.64 19.32 -26.25
CA THR A 42 -11.25 19.13 -27.58
C THR A 42 -10.22 19.38 -28.68
N PRO A 43 -10.13 18.52 -29.72
CA PRO A 43 -9.36 18.83 -30.93
C PRO A 43 -10.03 19.95 -31.73
N ALA A 44 -9.22 20.89 -32.20
CA ALA A 44 -9.63 22.00 -33.04
C ALA A 44 -9.93 21.56 -34.50
N ASP A 45 -10.73 22.42 -35.15
CA ASP A 45 -10.89 22.65 -36.58
C ASP A 45 -11.72 21.66 -37.43
N PHE A 46 -12.99 22.04 -37.66
CA PHE A 46 -13.50 22.28 -39.01
C PHE A 46 -14.54 23.41 -39.01
N SER A 47 -14.43 24.23 -40.04
CA SER A 47 -14.93 25.58 -40.22
C SER A 47 -16.40 25.69 -40.69
N THR A 48 -17.01 26.83 -40.31
CA THR A 48 -17.97 27.68 -41.07
C THR A 48 -19.36 27.16 -41.42
N GLY A 49 -20.40 27.88 -40.98
CA GLY A 49 -21.73 27.83 -41.61
C GLY A 49 -22.86 28.47 -40.79
N THR A 50 -23.36 29.60 -41.26
CA THR A 50 -24.37 30.52 -40.73
C THR A 50 -25.84 30.04 -40.72
N THR A 51 -26.57 30.48 -39.67
CA THR A 51 -27.98 30.99 -39.61
C THR A 51 -29.22 30.20 -40.06
N SER A 52 -30.23 30.23 -39.16
CA SER A 52 -31.66 30.55 -39.36
C SER A 52 -32.74 29.44 -39.25
N SER A 53 -33.70 29.74 -38.36
CA SER A 53 -35.15 29.47 -38.32
C SER A 53 -35.81 28.39 -39.20
N GLY A 54 -36.65 27.56 -38.57
CA GLY A 54 -37.83 26.96 -39.22
C GLY A 54 -38.26 25.59 -38.67
N SER A 55 -39.34 25.57 -37.89
CA SER A 55 -40.29 24.43 -37.82
C SER A 55 -41.52 24.80 -38.66
N PRO A 56 -42.41 23.88 -39.11
CA PRO A 56 -42.72 22.57 -38.50
C PRO A 56 -43.12 21.39 -39.45
N ASN A 57 -43.42 20.26 -38.81
CA ASN A 57 -44.39 19.19 -39.15
C ASN A 57 -43.96 17.95 -39.95
N GLY A 58 -43.85 16.84 -39.22
CA GLY A 58 -44.02 15.46 -39.70
C GLY A 58 -44.41 14.54 -38.54
N PHE A 59 -45.63 14.00 -38.60
CA PHE A 59 -46.28 13.10 -37.62
C PHE A 59 -45.41 11.88 -37.21
N LYS A 60 -45.36 11.57 -35.90
CA LYS A 60 -44.93 10.27 -35.34
C LYS A 60 -46.03 9.72 -34.41
N PRO A 61 -46.28 8.40 -34.41
CA PRO A 61 -47.32 7.77 -33.59
C PRO A 61 -46.95 7.77 -32.09
N PRO A 62 -47.92 7.65 -31.17
CA PRO A 62 -47.65 7.68 -29.74
C PRO A 62 -46.94 6.39 -29.30
N CYS A 63 -45.69 6.52 -28.88
CA CYS A 63 -45.02 5.48 -28.09
C CYS A 63 -45.57 5.53 -26.67
N THR A 64 -46.34 4.51 -26.30
CA THR A 64 -46.69 4.24 -24.91
C THR A 64 -45.41 3.91 -24.13
N PRO A 65 -45.12 4.57 -22.99
CA PRO A 65 -44.04 4.15 -22.11
C PRO A 65 -44.31 2.71 -21.65
N GLY A 66 -43.36 1.82 -21.88
CA GLY A 66 -43.38 0.48 -21.30
C GLY A 66 -43.49 0.62 -19.78
N THR A 67 -44.43 -0.10 -19.18
CA THR A 67 -44.59 -0.23 -17.74
C THR A 67 -43.24 -0.53 -17.10
N SER A 68 -42.74 0.39 -16.28
CA SER A 68 -41.55 0.12 -15.47
C SER A 68 -41.89 -1.03 -14.53
N HIS A 69 -41.24 -2.16 -14.71
CA HIS A 69 -41.13 -3.11 -13.62
C HIS A 69 -40.35 -2.39 -12.53
N SER A 70 -40.98 -2.19 -11.36
CA SER A 70 -40.25 -1.75 -10.19
C SER A 70 -39.13 -2.75 -9.97
N ILE A 71 -37.89 -2.31 -10.15
CA ILE A 71 -36.74 -3.01 -9.63
C ILE A 71 -37.03 -3.08 -8.13
N ALA A 72 -37.29 -4.30 -7.63
CA ALA A 72 -37.44 -4.52 -6.20
C ALA A 72 -36.27 -3.82 -5.51
N LEU A 73 -36.53 -3.12 -4.40
CA LEU A 73 -35.46 -2.56 -3.57
C LEU A 73 -34.47 -3.69 -3.28
N VAL A 74 -33.40 -3.76 -4.07
CA VAL A 74 -32.16 -4.40 -3.66
C VAL A 74 -31.78 -3.56 -2.46
N ASP A 75 -31.76 -4.20 -1.29
CA ASP A 75 -31.45 -3.58 0.00
C ASP A 75 -30.48 -2.43 -0.21
N GLN A 76 -30.98 -1.20 -0.04
CA GLN A 76 -30.15 0.00 0.03
C GLN A 76 -29.33 -0.11 1.31
N LYS A 77 -28.32 -0.98 1.28
CA LYS A 77 -27.17 -0.88 2.15
C LYS A 77 -26.56 0.48 1.82
N ALA A 78 -26.76 1.44 2.72
CA ALA A 78 -26.06 2.72 2.66
C ALA A 78 -24.57 2.43 2.38
N PRO A 79 -23.84 3.31 1.66
CA PRO A 79 -22.40 3.11 1.40
C PRO A 79 -21.57 2.83 2.67
N THR A 80 -22.15 3.23 3.81
CA THR A 80 -21.70 3.25 5.20
C THR A 80 -22.27 2.12 6.06
N SER A 81 -23.05 1.20 5.47
CA SER A 81 -23.82 0.17 6.19
C SER A 81 -23.00 -1.00 6.74
N ASN A 82 -21.67 -1.00 6.52
CA ASN A 82 -20.79 -1.88 7.27
C ASN A 82 -20.21 -1.06 8.42
N SER A 83 -20.13 -1.67 9.59
CA SER A 83 -19.58 -1.19 10.88
C SER A 83 -18.12 -0.68 10.85
N ILE A 84 -17.56 -0.46 9.65
CA ILE A 84 -16.23 0.08 9.36
C ILE A 84 -16.21 1.61 9.54
N THR A 85 -17.39 2.25 9.53
CA THR A 85 -17.58 3.70 9.75
C THR A 85 -18.18 3.98 11.14
N LEU A 86 -17.51 3.55 12.21
CA LEU A 86 -17.88 3.95 13.58
C LEU A 86 -16.81 4.90 14.13
N ARG A 87 -17.17 6.17 14.37
CA ARG A 87 -16.35 7.14 15.10
C ARG A 87 -16.81 7.08 16.56
N LEU A 88 -15.87 6.93 17.49
CA LEU A 88 -16.17 6.99 18.91
C LEU A 88 -16.16 8.47 19.32
N HIS A 89 -17.33 9.11 19.35
CA HIS A 89 -17.44 10.50 19.81
C HIS A 89 -17.95 10.51 21.25
N THR A 90 -17.09 10.92 22.20
CA THR A 90 -17.50 11.25 23.58
C THR A 90 -18.52 10.28 24.20
N ASN A 91 -18.18 8.99 24.22
CA ASN A 91 -18.98 7.88 24.81
C ASN A 91 -20.27 7.48 24.08
N VAL A 92 -20.47 7.86 22.81
CA VAL A 92 -21.58 7.37 21.97
C VAL A 92 -21.04 6.72 20.70
N LEU A 93 -21.49 5.50 20.41
CA LEU A 93 -21.32 4.83 19.12
C LEU A 93 -22.34 5.41 18.14
N GLU A 94 -21.97 6.45 17.40
CA GLU A 94 -22.78 6.98 16.30
C GLU A 94 -22.26 6.44 14.96
N PRO A 95 -23.14 6.24 13.95
CA PRO A 95 -22.71 6.05 12.57
C PRO A 95 -21.81 7.24 12.20
N ALA A 96 -20.54 6.98 11.92
CA ALA A 96 -19.70 8.00 11.31
C ALA A 96 -20.25 8.21 9.91
N ILE A 97 -20.96 9.30 9.70
CA ILE A 97 -20.91 10.14 8.50
C ILE A 97 -21.98 11.23 8.68
N PRO A 98 -21.56 12.48 8.93
CA PRO A 98 -22.40 13.63 8.64
C PRO A 98 -22.79 13.56 7.16
N ALA A 99 -24.07 13.77 6.83
CA ALA A 99 -24.57 13.73 5.45
C ALA A 99 -24.01 14.83 4.50
N THR A 100 -22.92 15.50 4.91
CA THR A 100 -22.36 16.70 4.29
C THR A 100 -20.94 16.54 3.74
N ASP A 101 -20.27 15.40 3.98
CA ASP A 101 -18.87 15.22 3.60
C ASP A 101 -18.75 14.95 2.08
N THR A 102 -17.81 15.65 1.42
CA THR A 102 -17.58 15.52 -0.02
C THR A 102 -16.58 14.40 -0.29
N TRP A 103 -17.02 13.41 -1.05
CA TRP A 103 -16.18 12.29 -1.47
C TRP A 103 -15.64 12.49 -2.88
N TYR A 104 -14.33 12.27 -3.05
CA TYR A 104 -13.68 12.25 -4.35
C TYR A 104 -13.51 10.81 -4.84
N PHE A 105 -13.79 10.59 -6.12
CA PHE A 105 -13.60 9.31 -6.80
C PHE A 105 -12.64 9.52 -7.96
N ALA A 106 -11.58 8.72 -8.01
CA ALA A 106 -10.58 8.81 -9.05
C ALA A 106 -10.17 7.43 -9.56
N VAL A 107 -9.66 7.41 -10.78
CA VAL A 107 -8.93 6.27 -11.34
C VAL A 107 -7.46 6.69 -11.37
N MET A 108 -6.64 5.98 -10.61
CA MET A 108 -5.19 6.18 -10.60
C MET A 108 -4.57 5.30 -11.69
N PRO A 109 -3.78 5.86 -12.63
CA PRO A 109 -3.25 5.13 -13.77
C PRO A 109 -2.02 4.30 -13.40
N THR A 110 -2.20 3.37 -12.46
CA THR A 110 -1.12 2.60 -11.83
C THR A 110 -0.68 1.38 -12.62
N LYS A 111 -1.41 1.01 -13.69
CA LYS A 111 -1.16 -0.14 -14.58
C LYS A 111 -0.92 -1.45 -13.79
N PRO A 112 -1.97 -2.20 -13.40
CA PRO A 112 -3.38 -1.96 -13.71
C PRO A 112 -3.89 -0.72 -12.99
N ASP A 113 -4.80 -0.01 -13.64
CA ASP A 113 -5.45 1.17 -13.06
C ASP A 113 -6.30 0.77 -11.86
N VAL A 114 -6.32 1.60 -10.81
CA VAL A 114 -7.09 1.33 -9.59
C VAL A 114 -8.04 2.48 -9.28
N PHE A 115 -9.22 2.14 -8.75
CA PHE A 115 -10.13 3.13 -8.18
C PHE A 115 -9.62 3.55 -6.80
N ILE A 116 -9.62 4.85 -6.55
CA ILE A 116 -9.38 5.41 -5.22
C ILE A 116 -10.56 6.30 -4.85
N VAL A 117 -10.94 6.19 -3.60
CA VAL A 117 -11.91 7.01 -2.92
C VAL A 117 -11.20 7.76 -1.82
N THR A 118 -11.48 9.06 -1.68
CA THR A 118 -11.01 9.81 -0.52
C THR A 118 -11.97 10.92 -0.10
N GLU A 119 -12.07 11.14 1.20
CA GLU A 119 -12.67 12.35 1.79
C GLU A 119 -11.69 13.55 1.78
N SER A 120 -10.42 13.30 1.43
CA SER A 120 -9.31 14.25 1.45
C SER A 120 -9.04 14.88 0.08
N VAL A 121 -7.85 15.48 -0.08
CA VAL A 121 -7.43 16.16 -1.29
C VAL A 121 -6.85 15.18 -2.30
N LEU A 122 -7.58 14.90 -3.38
CA LEU A 122 -7.14 13.97 -4.44
C LEU A 122 -5.75 14.29 -5.04
N SER A 123 -5.32 15.55 -5.05
CA SER A 123 -3.98 15.91 -5.52
C SER A 123 -2.87 15.32 -4.66
N ALA A 124 -3.07 15.20 -3.34
CA ALA A 124 -2.07 14.61 -2.44
C ALA A 124 -1.81 13.14 -2.78
N ILE A 125 -2.86 12.37 -3.06
CA ILE A 125 -2.75 10.96 -3.49
C ILE A 125 -2.01 10.84 -4.82
N LYS A 126 -2.23 11.79 -5.73
CA LYS A 126 -1.51 11.83 -7.00
C LYS A 126 -0.03 12.16 -6.80
N ASP A 127 0.27 13.15 -5.98
CA ASP A 127 1.64 13.55 -5.69
C ASP A 127 2.40 12.42 -4.99
N HIS A 128 1.75 11.70 -4.07
CA HIS A 128 2.27 10.45 -3.49
C HIS A 128 2.61 9.42 -4.57
N TYR A 129 1.66 9.13 -5.49
CA TYR A 129 1.93 8.16 -6.56
C TYR A 129 3.11 8.58 -7.43
N ASP A 130 3.18 9.85 -7.82
CA ASP A 130 4.24 10.37 -8.69
C ASP A 130 5.61 10.30 -7.98
N ARG A 131 5.66 10.60 -6.66
CA ARG A 131 6.85 10.47 -5.80
C ARG A 131 7.35 9.03 -5.70
N GLU A 132 6.44 8.06 -5.61
CA GLU A 132 6.75 6.68 -5.24
C GLU A 132 6.56 5.66 -6.38
N HIS A 133 6.31 6.12 -7.61
CA HIS A 133 6.00 5.27 -8.77
C HIS A 133 7.03 4.13 -9.02
N ARG A 134 8.29 4.33 -8.63
CA ARG A 134 9.36 3.32 -8.71
C ARG A 134 9.13 2.15 -7.76
N ILE A 135 8.61 2.42 -6.57
CA ILE A 135 8.27 1.42 -5.56
C ILE A 135 7.04 0.63 -5.99
N TYR A 136 6.03 1.31 -6.55
CA TYR A 136 4.89 0.63 -7.18
C TYR A 136 5.33 -0.31 -8.31
N SER A 137 6.27 0.14 -9.15
CA SER A 137 6.83 -0.68 -10.23
C SER A 137 7.56 -1.90 -9.70
N LEU A 138 8.39 -1.73 -8.67
CA LEU A 138 9.08 -2.82 -7.98
C LEU A 138 8.09 -3.83 -7.38
N MET A 139 7.12 -3.37 -6.60
CA MET A 139 6.10 -4.21 -5.98
C MET A 139 5.32 -5.01 -7.03
N LYS A 140 4.82 -4.36 -8.08
CA LYS A 140 4.09 -5.03 -9.17
C LYS A 140 4.95 -6.11 -9.83
N TRP A 141 6.24 -5.83 -10.05
CA TRP A 141 7.16 -6.80 -10.64
C TRP A 141 7.41 -8.00 -9.71
N VAL A 142 7.72 -7.77 -8.43
CA VAL A 142 7.90 -8.84 -7.43
C VAL A 142 6.64 -9.71 -7.34
N LEU A 143 5.46 -9.10 -7.19
CA LEU A 143 4.19 -9.82 -7.13
C LEU A 143 3.93 -10.63 -8.40
N ARG A 144 4.25 -10.08 -9.57
CA ARG A 144 4.15 -10.79 -10.86
C ARG A 144 5.08 -12.01 -10.89
N VAL A 145 6.32 -11.87 -10.40
CA VAL A 145 7.28 -12.98 -10.35
C VAL A 145 6.71 -14.14 -9.53
N HIS A 146 6.24 -13.86 -8.32
CA HIS A 146 5.67 -14.88 -7.45
C HIS A 146 4.33 -15.42 -7.94
N ARG A 147 3.54 -14.60 -8.63
CA ARG A 147 2.30 -15.09 -9.26
C ARG A 147 2.61 -16.18 -10.29
N ARG A 148 3.75 -16.09 -11.00
CA ARG A 148 4.22 -17.07 -11.99
C ARG A 148 5.04 -18.23 -11.40
N ASP A 149 5.40 -18.18 -10.11
CA ASP A 149 6.12 -19.27 -9.45
C ASP A 149 5.26 -20.55 -9.41
N THR A 150 5.61 -21.52 -10.26
CA THR A 150 4.93 -22.82 -10.37
C THR A 150 5.05 -23.65 -9.09
N GLY A 151 6.13 -23.51 -8.33
CA GLY A 151 6.31 -24.18 -7.05
C GLY A 151 5.30 -23.69 -6.02
N ARG A 152 5.17 -22.35 -5.88
CA ARG A 152 4.16 -21.72 -5.02
C ARG A 152 2.74 -22.14 -5.42
N ILE A 153 2.43 -22.08 -6.72
CA ILE A 153 1.11 -22.49 -7.26
C ILE A 153 0.81 -23.95 -6.92
N ALA A 154 1.77 -24.86 -7.12
CA ALA A 154 1.58 -26.28 -6.82
C ALA A 154 1.32 -26.54 -5.33
N ARG A 155 1.94 -25.75 -4.45
CA ARG A 155 1.71 -25.78 -2.99
C ARG A 155 0.44 -25.07 -2.54
N LYS A 156 -0.27 -24.39 -3.45
CA LYS A 156 -1.44 -23.54 -3.17
C LYS A 156 -1.16 -22.46 -2.12
N GLU A 157 0.08 -21.97 -2.07
CA GLU A 157 0.46 -20.92 -1.16
C GLU A 157 -0.11 -19.58 -1.65
N PRO A 158 -0.79 -18.78 -0.81
CA PRO A 158 -1.33 -17.49 -1.24
C PRO A 158 -0.20 -16.49 -1.54
N LEU A 159 -0.41 -15.62 -2.52
CA LEU A 159 0.44 -14.45 -2.76
C LEU A 159 0.03 -13.37 -1.74
N ILE A 160 0.93 -12.94 -0.86
CA ILE A 160 0.60 -12.04 0.26
C ILE A 160 1.43 -10.76 0.18
N MET A 161 0.76 -9.62 0.36
CA MET A 161 1.34 -8.31 0.58
C MET A 161 0.83 -7.71 1.91
N ILE A 162 1.71 -7.06 2.67
CA ILE A 162 1.36 -6.34 3.89
C ILE A 162 1.73 -4.87 3.71
N ASP A 163 0.79 -3.99 4.04
CA ASP A 163 0.89 -2.53 3.93
C ASP A 163 0.77 -1.91 5.33
N ALA A 164 1.90 -1.72 6.02
CA ALA A 164 1.94 -1.13 7.36
C ALA A 164 1.99 0.40 7.28
N GLY A 165 0.93 1.05 7.77
CA GLY A 165 0.68 2.46 7.52
C GLY A 165 0.17 2.66 6.09
N SER A 166 -1.00 2.07 5.83
CA SER A 166 -1.58 2.06 4.48
C SER A 166 -2.00 3.45 4.01
N ASN A 167 -2.22 4.39 4.94
CA ASN A 167 -2.72 5.72 4.66
C ASN A 167 -4.02 5.60 3.81
N HIS A 168 -4.09 6.23 2.64
CA HIS A 168 -5.21 6.15 1.70
C HIS A 168 -5.31 4.81 0.94
N GLY A 169 -4.38 3.88 1.15
CA GLY A 169 -4.42 2.50 0.66
C GLY A 169 -4.02 2.30 -0.79
N LEU A 170 -3.31 3.22 -1.43
CA LEU A 170 -2.95 3.09 -2.84
C LEU A 170 -2.07 1.85 -3.10
N PHE A 171 -1.04 1.59 -2.27
CA PHE A 171 -0.26 0.34 -2.34
C PHE A 171 -1.15 -0.89 -2.18
N SER A 172 -2.03 -0.88 -1.18
CA SER A 172 -3.00 -1.95 -0.94
C SER A 172 -3.91 -2.22 -2.15
N MET A 173 -4.43 -1.18 -2.82
CA MET A 173 -5.26 -1.35 -4.03
C MET A 173 -4.44 -1.94 -5.18
N VAL A 174 -3.24 -1.39 -5.45
CA VAL A 174 -2.37 -1.85 -6.55
C VAL A 174 -1.95 -3.30 -6.33
N ALA A 175 -1.57 -3.69 -5.12
CA ALA A 175 -1.21 -5.07 -4.77
C ALA A 175 -2.41 -6.03 -4.92
N GLY A 176 -3.59 -5.62 -4.43
CA GLY A 176 -4.80 -6.43 -4.50
C GLY A 176 -5.29 -6.67 -5.93
N VAL A 177 -5.33 -5.62 -6.77
CA VAL A 177 -5.65 -5.74 -8.21
C VAL A 177 -4.57 -6.52 -8.97
N SER A 178 -3.32 -6.51 -8.48
CA SER A 178 -2.24 -7.38 -8.97
C SER A 178 -2.39 -8.84 -8.55
N GLY A 179 -3.42 -9.19 -7.77
CA GLY A 179 -3.78 -10.56 -7.41
C GLY A 179 -3.20 -11.05 -6.07
N ALA A 180 -2.67 -10.15 -5.24
CA ALA A 180 -2.24 -10.49 -3.89
C ALA A 180 -3.42 -10.47 -2.90
N TYR A 181 -3.31 -11.29 -1.85
CA TYR A 181 -4.00 -11.08 -0.60
C TYR A 181 -3.28 -9.97 0.17
N VAL A 182 -4.01 -8.94 0.58
CA VAL A 182 -3.47 -7.72 1.16
C VAL A 182 -3.94 -7.56 2.60
N VAL A 183 -2.99 -7.31 3.50
CA VAL A 183 -3.27 -6.85 4.86
C VAL A 183 -2.88 -5.39 4.96
N ALA A 184 -3.87 -4.52 4.91
CA ALA A 184 -3.73 -3.08 5.11
C ALA A 184 -3.84 -2.77 6.61
N ILE A 185 -2.86 -2.09 7.18
CA ILE A 185 -2.85 -1.72 8.60
C ILE A 185 -2.88 -0.19 8.70
N GLU A 186 -3.98 0.34 9.21
CA GLU A 186 -4.23 1.78 9.27
C GLU A 186 -4.96 2.14 10.58
N PRO A 187 -4.33 2.89 11.49
CA PRO A 187 -4.97 3.23 12.77
C PRO A 187 -6.09 4.27 12.63
N GLN A 188 -6.08 5.13 11.60
CA GLN A 188 -7.05 6.20 11.44
C GLN A 188 -8.36 5.71 10.83
N THR A 189 -9.45 5.87 11.57
CA THR A 189 -10.77 5.35 11.16
C THR A 189 -11.27 5.90 9.83
N HIS A 190 -11.00 7.17 9.50
CA HIS A 190 -11.47 7.75 8.23
C HIS A 190 -10.74 7.14 7.02
N LEU A 191 -9.41 7.01 7.09
CA LEU A 191 -8.61 6.34 6.06
C LEU A 191 -9.00 4.88 5.88
N ARG A 192 -9.33 4.16 6.98
CA ARG A 192 -9.92 2.80 6.86
C ARG A 192 -11.23 2.78 6.07
N GLY A 193 -12.04 3.84 6.17
CA GLY A 193 -13.23 4.03 5.35
C GLY A 193 -12.89 4.19 3.86
N ASP A 194 -11.92 5.05 3.55
CA ASP A 194 -11.39 5.29 2.19
C ASP A 194 -10.86 3.98 1.56
N ILE A 195 -10.03 3.23 2.29
CA ILE A 195 -9.49 1.94 1.86
C ILE A 195 -10.63 0.94 1.61
N GLY A 196 -11.58 0.84 2.56
CA GLY A 196 -12.69 -0.11 2.47
C GLY A 196 -13.61 0.15 1.28
N TYR A 197 -13.87 1.43 0.97
CA TYR A 197 -14.69 1.77 -0.19
C TYR A 197 -13.92 1.58 -1.50
N SER A 198 -12.65 1.98 -1.55
CA SER A 198 -11.75 1.73 -2.68
C SER A 198 -11.65 0.24 -3.01
N ALA A 199 -11.54 -0.63 -2.00
CA ALA A 199 -11.48 -2.08 -2.17
C ALA A 199 -12.72 -2.64 -2.90
N ARG A 200 -13.92 -2.15 -2.55
CA ARG A 200 -15.18 -2.56 -3.20
C ARG A 200 -15.27 -2.09 -4.64
N LEU A 201 -14.82 -0.87 -4.94
CA LEU A 201 -14.81 -0.36 -6.32
C LEU A 201 -13.85 -1.16 -7.21
N ASN A 202 -12.73 -1.61 -6.63
CA ASN A 202 -11.77 -2.50 -7.29
C ASN A 202 -12.18 -3.99 -7.28
N GLN A 203 -13.26 -4.36 -6.59
CA GLN A 203 -13.74 -5.75 -6.44
C GLN A 203 -12.69 -6.68 -5.79
N ILE A 204 -11.94 -6.17 -4.82
CA ILE A 204 -10.89 -6.90 -4.09
C ILE A 204 -11.20 -7.07 -2.61
N GLU A 205 -12.42 -6.76 -2.16
CA GLU A 205 -12.83 -6.88 -0.75
C GLU A 205 -12.71 -8.29 -0.17
N GLN A 206 -12.66 -9.32 -1.02
CA GLN A 206 -12.41 -10.70 -0.59
C GLN A 206 -10.92 -10.97 -0.32
N HIS A 207 -10.03 -10.21 -0.96
CA HIS A 207 -8.58 -10.37 -0.88
C HIS A 207 -7.89 -9.25 -0.11
N LEU A 208 -8.61 -8.23 0.36
CA LEU A 208 -8.06 -7.15 1.17
C LEU A 208 -8.68 -7.17 2.57
N ARG A 209 -7.83 -7.11 3.60
CA ARG A 209 -8.23 -6.96 5.01
C ARG A 209 -7.61 -5.72 5.59
N ILE A 210 -8.44 -4.96 6.30
CA ILE A 210 -8.07 -3.70 6.93
C ILE A 210 -8.01 -3.94 8.44
N LEU A 211 -6.86 -3.71 9.04
CA LEU A 211 -6.62 -3.90 10.47
C LEU A 211 -6.51 -2.54 11.18
N PRO A 212 -7.21 -2.35 12.31
CA PRO A 212 -7.34 -1.07 12.99
C PRO A 212 -6.21 -0.82 13.99
N PHE A 213 -4.96 -1.06 13.58
CA PHE A 213 -3.82 -0.98 14.47
C PHE A 213 -2.79 0.03 13.97
N ALA A 214 -2.00 0.57 14.90
CA ALA A 214 -0.69 1.11 14.58
C ALA A 214 0.37 -0.01 14.68
N VAL A 215 1.42 0.03 13.86
CA VAL A 215 2.44 -1.03 13.86
C VAL A 215 3.63 -0.64 14.71
N LEU A 216 3.90 -1.40 15.79
CA LEU A 216 5.02 -1.18 16.71
C LEU A 216 5.55 -2.50 17.29
N ASP A 217 6.66 -2.43 17.99
CA ASP A 217 7.34 -3.55 18.66
C ASP A 217 6.61 -4.07 19.92
N LYS A 218 5.61 -3.34 20.42
CA LYS A 218 4.82 -3.73 21.60
C LYS A 218 3.34 -3.44 21.41
N PHE A 219 2.52 -4.14 22.18
CA PHE A 219 1.10 -3.85 22.32
C PHE A 219 0.90 -2.73 23.34
N SER A 220 0.18 -1.69 22.92
CA SER A 220 -0.11 -0.52 23.74
C SER A 220 -1.34 0.20 23.18
N LYS A 221 -2.04 0.93 24.05
CA LYS A 221 -3.07 1.87 23.62
C LYS A 221 -2.42 3.24 23.54
N VAL A 222 -2.51 3.87 22.39
CA VAL A 222 -1.89 5.16 22.12
C VAL A 222 -2.93 6.11 21.54
N SER A 223 -2.83 7.39 21.90
CA SER A 223 -3.64 8.42 21.26
C SER A 223 -3.01 8.79 19.92
N ILE A 224 -3.83 9.27 19.00
CA ILE A 224 -3.35 9.86 17.74
C ILE A 224 -3.54 11.37 17.85
N SER A 225 -2.49 12.13 17.53
CA SER A 225 -2.50 13.58 17.44
C SER A 225 -2.40 14.01 15.97
N ASP A 226 -2.79 15.26 15.68
CA ASP A 226 -2.87 15.85 14.33
C ASP A 226 -3.73 15.09 13.32
N TYR A 227 -4.66 14.25 13.81
CA TYR A 227 -5.62 13.47 13.02
C TYR A 227 -6.63 14.30 12.19
N GLU A 228 -6.66 15.62 12.37
CA GLU A 228 -7.59 16.52 11.66
C GLU A 228 -7.11 16.87 10.24
N MET A 229 -5.84 16.59 9.92
CA MET A 229 -5.28 16.71 8.58
C MET A 229 -5.51 15.39 7.82
N GLY A 230 -6.45 15.40 6.88
CA GLY A 230 -7.10 14.20 6.35
C GLY A 230 -6.33 13.37 5.32
N ASP A 231 -5.04 13.59 5.09
CA ASP A 231 -4.22 12.88 4.08
C ASP A 231 -3.24 11.88 4.69
N GLY A 232 -3.29 11.65 6.00
CA GLY A 232 -2.52 10.62 6.69
C GLY A 232 -1.02 10.88 6.84
N GLU A 233 -0.44 11.85 6.12
CA GLU A 233 1.01 12.15 6.11
C GLU A 233 1.51 12.90 7.38
N THR A 234 0.61 13.34 8.26
CA THR A 234 0.98 14.21 9.40
C THR A 234 0.50 13.73 10.76
N ALA A 235 -0.43 12.77 10.79
CA ALA A 235 -0.95 12.24 12.04
C ALA A 235 0.08 11.27 12.66
N PHE A 236 0.36 11.44 13.95
CA PHE A 236 1.37 10.62 14.64
C PHE A 236 0.83 10.05 15.96
N LEU A 237 1.49 9.00 16.44
CA LEU A 237 1.17 8.37 17.73
C LEU A 237 1.70 9.24 18.87
N ASP A 238 0.80 9.72 19.72
CA ASP A 238 1.10 10.58 20.84
C ASP A 238 1.15 9.78 22.15
N PHE A 239 2.38 9.39 22.53
CA PHE A 239 2.65 8.68 23.79
C PHE A 239 2.49 9.55 25.04
N ASN A 240 2.52 10.87 24.90
CA ASN A 240 2.38 11.79 26.03
C ASN A 240 0.90 11.99 26.39
N ARG A 241 0.00 11.67 25.45
CA ARG A 241 -1.44 11.78 25.64
C ARG A 241 -2.06 10.43 25.97
N THR A 242 -2.31 10.19 27.26
CA THR A 242 -3.00 8.98 27.74
C THR A 242 -4.47 8.92 27.35
N THR A 243 -5.11 10.06 27.07
CA THR A 243 -6.50 10.15 26.60
C THR A 243 -6.64 11.18 25.48
N GLY A 244 -7.10 10.72 24.31
CA GLY A 244 -7.34 11.54 23.13
C GLY A 244 -8.69 11.23 22.48
N PRO A 245 -9.19 12.12 21.62
CA PRO A 245 -10.44 11.91 20.87
C PRO A 245 -10.35 10.72 19.92
N ILE A 246 -9.13 10.40 19.45
CA ILE A 246 -8.84 9.18 18.69
C ILE A 246 -7.79 8.39 19.46
N GLN A 247 -8.11 7.12 19.73
CA GLN A 247 -7.20 6.13 20.30
C GLN A 247 -7.11 4.95 19.35
N THR A 248 -5.92 4.36 19.29
CA THR A 248 -5.68 3.12 18.56
C THR A 248 -4.93 2.13 19.44
N GLN A 249 -4.93 0.87 19.01
CA GLN A 249 -4.13 -0.19 19.59
C GLN A 249 -2.93 -0.44 18.69
N THR A 250 -1.81 -0.83 19.28
CA THR A 250 -0.61 -1.16 18.51
C THR A 250 -0.51 -2.67 18.33
N ILE A 251 0.04 -3.13 17.22
CA ILE A 251 0.26 -4.54 16.89
C ILE A 251 1.69 -4.75 16.39
N ARG A 252 2.25 -5.92 16.69
CA ARG A 252 3.47 -6.39 16.04
C ARG A 252 3.17 -7.13 14.75
N LEU A 253 3.99 -6.94 13.71
CA LEU A 253 3.81 -7.64 12.43
C LEU A 253 3.90 -9.17 12.57
N ASP A 254 4.74 -9.67 13.47
CA ASP A 254 4.83 -11.11 13.74
C ASP A 254 3.62 -11.69 14.52
N HIS A 255 2.73 -10.83 15.02
CA HIS A 255 1.50 -11.21 15.73
C HIS A 255 0.23 -11.04 14.89
N LEU A 256 0.35 -10.81 13.59
CA LEU A 256 -0.81 -10.73 12.70
C LEU A 256 -1.66 -12.01 12.75
N PRO A 257 -3.00 -11.91 12.64
CA PRO A 257 -3.89 -13.08 12.67
C PRO A 257 -3.56 -14.05 11.53
N SER A 258 -3.85 -15.34 11.72
CA SER A 258 -3.60 -16.35 10.70
C SER A 258 -4.34 -16.08 9.41
N PHE A 259 -3.84 -16.64 8.30
CA PHE A 259 -4.45 -16.46 6.98
C PHE A 259 -5.94 -16.85 6.96
N ALA A 260 -6.33 -17.92 7.68
CA ALA A 260 -7.73 -18.34 7.74
C ALA A 260 -8.62 -17.36 8.51
N CYS A 261 -8.08 -16.72 9.56
CA CYS A 261 -8.77 -15.67 10.30
C CYS A 261 -8.88 -14.38 9.47
N LEU A 262 -7.82 -14.03 8.73
CA LEU A 262 -7.83 -12.88 7.84
C LEU A 262 -8.78 -13.13 6.66
N PHE A 263 -8.68 -14.26 5.98
CA PHE A 263 -9.41 -14.55 4.74
C PHE A 263 -10.25 -15.82 4.87
N PRO A 264 -11.37 -15.79 5.61
CA PRO A 264 -12.23 -16.95 5.79
C PRO A 264 -12.87 -17.38 4.46
N GLU A 265 -13.01 -18.69 4.26
CA GLU A 265 -13.62 -19.26 3.04
C GLU A 265 -15.07 -18.81 2.83
N GLN A 266 -15.77 -18.46 3.91
CA GLN A 266 -17.14 -17.96 3.90
C GLN A 266 -17.25 -16.50 3.40
N GLY A 267 -16.13 -15.85 3.10
CA GLY A 267 -16.07 -14.48 2.59
C GLY A 267 -16.03 -13.41 3.69
N PRO A 268 -15.88 -12.12 3.32
CA PRO A 268 -15.68 -11.02 4.27
C PRO A 268 -16.88 -10.83 5.22
N ASP A 269 -18.10 -11.18 4.80
CA ASP A 269 -19.31 -11.08 5.62
C ASP A 269 -19.33 -12.08 6.80
N ALA A 270 -18.44 -13.07 6.81
CA ALA A 270 -18.29 -13.99 7.94
C ALA A 270 -17.52 -13.39 9.11
N LEU A 271 -16.85 -12.26 8.91
CA LEU A 271 -16.20 -11.49 9.96
C LEU A 271 -17.27 -10.59 10.60
N GLY A 272 -17.55 -10.81 11.88
CA GLY A 272 -18.42 -9.92 12.67
C GLY A 272 -17.88 -8.48 12.72
N PRO A 273 -18.63 -7.53 13.32
CA PRO A 273 -18.18 -6.13 13.47
C PRO A 273 -16.74 -6.04 14.00
N HIS A 274 -16.01 -5.07 13.44
CA HIS A 274 -14.57 -5.07 13.21
C HIS A 274 -13.65 -4.84 14.43
N ASP A 275 -14.10 -5.15 15.64
CA ASP A 275 -13.37 -4.85 16.87
C ASP A 275 -12.99 -6.07 17.72
N GLN A 276 -13.53 -7.27 17.48
CA GLN A 276 -13.25 -8.46 18.32
C GLN A 276 -13.23 -9.82 17.59
N SER A 277 -13.39 -9.88 16.26
CA SER A 277 -13.88 -11.10 15.59
C SER A 277 -12.85 -12.04 14.94
N PHE A 278 -11.55 -11.97 15.29
CA PHE A 278 -10.60 -13.03 14.93
C PHE A 278 -10.71 -14.29 15.82
N GLY A 279 -11.74 -14.35 16.67
CA GLY A 279 -12.02 -15.42 17.62
C GLY A 279 -11.53 -15.11 19.03
N GLU A 280 -12.19 -15.70 20.03
CA GLU A 280 -11.85 -15.54 21.46
C GLU A 280 -10.40 -15.94 21.74
N ASP A 281 -9.89 -16.97 21.07
CA ASP A 281 -8.51 -17.45 21.24
C ASP A 281 -7.46 -16.41 20.81
N TYR A 282 -7.69 -15.72 19.67
CA TYR A 282 -6.79 -14.67 19.21
C TYR A 282 -6.90 -13.42 20.08
N ALA A 283 -8.12 -13.06 20.53
CA ALA A 283 -8.31 -11.96 21.47
C ALA A 283 -7.57 -12.21 22.80
N ALA A 284 -7.70 -13.43 23.36
CA ALA A 284 -6.99 -13.84 24.56
C ALA A 284 -5.46 -13.83 24.35
N TYR A 285 -4.98 -14.24 23.18
CA TYR A 285 -3.56 -14.14 22.82
C TYR A 285 -3.07 -12.68 22.83
N LEU A 286 -3.82 -11.77 22.20
CA LEU A 286 -3.48 -10.35 22.19
C LEU A 286 -3.47 -9.74 23.59
N GLU A 287 -4.43 -10.11 24.45
CA GLU A 287 -4.46 -9.65 25.85
C GLU A 287 -3.27 -10.16 26.67
N GLN A 288 -2.83 -11.40 26.45
CA GLN A 288 -1.60 -11.91 27.07
C GLN A 288 -0.36 -11.18 26.56
N ALA A 289 -0.27 -10.95 25.25
CA ALA A 289 0.82 -10.19 24.64
C ALA A 289 0.85 -8.72 25.09
N HIS A 290 -0.29 -8.14 25.45
CA HIS A 290 -0.41 -6.76 25.94
C HIS A 290 0.42 -6.45 27.19
N ASN A 291 0.61 -7.44 28.06
CA ASN A 291 1.22 -7.24 29.37
C ASN A 291 2.72 -7.57 29.41
N LEU A 292 3.35 -7.87 28.27
CA LEU A 292 4.70 -8.42 28.21
C LEU A 292 5.63 -7.54 27.36
N GLU A 293 6.79 -7.22 27.93
CA GLU A 293 7.93 -6.67 27.18
C GLU A 293 8.31 -7.59 26.00
N PRO A 294 8.84 -7.08 24.87
CA PRO A 294 9.14 -7.88 23.69
C PRO A 294 9.93 -9.17 23.99
N ALA A 295 10.92 -9.11 24.87
CA ALA A 295 11.74 -10.26 25.27
C ALA A 295 10.98 -11.34 26.08
N ASN A 296 9.84 -10.98 26.66
CA ASN A 296 9.00 -11.84 27.50
C ASN A 296 7.70 -12.26 26.81
N GLN A 297 7.45 -11.79 25.58
CA GLN A 297 6.27 -12.17 24.82
C GLN A 297 6.29 -13.68 24.52
N PRO A 298 5.10 -14.33 24.39
CA PRO A 298 5.01 -15.77 24.26
C PRO A 298 5.84 -16.26 23.08
N THR A 299 6.89 -17.04 23.35
CA THR A 299 7.74 -17.61 22.29
C THR A 299 6.90 -18.61 21.48
N LEU A 300 7.04 -18.56 20.15
CA LEU A 300 6.24 -19.23 19.10
C LEU A 300 6.16 -20.78 19.13
N SER A 301 6.46 -21.41 20.26
CA SER A 301 6.66 -22.85 20.41
C SER A 301 5.40 -23.66 20.72
N ALA A 302 4.24 -23.04 21.00
CA ALA A 302 3.00 -23.79 21.16
C ALA A 302 2.40 -24.11 19.77
N THR A 303 2.05 -25.38 19.55
CA THR A 303 1.40 -25.87 18.33
C THR A 303 0.10 -25.12 18.01
N ASP A 304 -0.48 -24.45 19.01
CA ASP A 304 -1.71 -23.66 18.91
C ASP A 304 -1.46 -22.22 18.46
N THR A 305 -0.34 -21.58 18.82
CA THR A 305 -0.02 -20.20 18.38
C THR A 305 0.24 -20.14 16.87
N LYS A 306 0.79 -21.20 16.27
CA LYS A 306 0.95 -21.30 14.81
C LYS A 306 -0.38 -21.29 14.04
N LYS A 307 -1.48 -21.70 14.68
CA LYS A 307 -2.82 -21.66 14.08
C LYS A 307 -3.46 -20.27 14.19
N LEU A 308 -3.04 -19.49 15.18
CA LEU A 308 -3.57 -18.16 15.46
C LEU A 308 -2.88 -17.05 14.67
N LEU A 309 -1.62 -17.25 14.28
CA LEU A 309 -0.79 -16.22 13.67
C LEU A 309 -0.49 -16.48 12.18
N LEU A 310 -0.24 -15.41 11.42
CA LEU A 310 0.12 -15.48 10.01
C LEU A 310 1.50 -16.10 9.84
N ARG A 311 1.59 -17.27 9.21
CA ARG A 311 2.87 -18.00 9.02
C ARG A 311 3.12 -18.44 7.58
N GLN A 312 2.33 -17.90 6.66
CA GLN A 312 2.53 -18.02 5.21
C GLN A 312 3.63 -17.05 4.76
N PRO A 313 4.32 -17.35 3.63
CA PRO A 313 5.27 -16.42 3.04
C PRO A 313 4.62 -15.06 2.69
N ILE A 314 5.26 -13.99 3.13
CA ILE A 314 4.97 -12.59 2.84
C ILE A 314 5.92 -12.18 1.72
N HIS A 315 5.36 -11.93 0.54
CA HIS A 315 6.14 -11.71 -0.66
C HIS A 315 6.56 -10.24 -0.80
N PHE A 316 5.78 -9.34 -0.20
CA PHE A 316 6.11 -7.92 -0.15
C PHE A 316 5.55 -7.29 1.14
N LEU A 317 6.40 -6.63 1.90
CA LEU A 317 6.06 -5.86 3.09
C LEU A 317 6.41 -4.40 2.83
N LYS A 318 5.45 -3.48 2.91
CA LYS A 318 5.70 -2.04 2.92
C LYS A 318 5.55 -1.54 4.35
N ILE A 319 6.48 -0.73 4.83
CA ILE A 319 6.45 -0.06 6.12
C ILE A 319 6.69 1.43 5.89
N ASP A 320 5.73 2.23 6.35
CA ASP A 320 5.72 3.69 6.27
C ASP A 320 4.73 4.13 7.35
N VAL A 321 5.26 4.39 8.54
CA VAL A 321 4.47 4.48 9.78
C VAL A 321 4.77 5.78 10.52
N GLU A 322 5.16 6.81 9.77
CA GLU A 322 5.30 8.19 10.24
C GLU A 322 6.26 8.38 11.43
N GLY A 323 7.50 7.89 11.29
CA GLY A 323 8.56 8.07 12.28
C GLY A 323 8.76 6.87 13.22
N PHE A 324 7.97 5.81 13.04
CA PHE A 324 8.00 4.59 13.85
C PHE A 324 8.66 3.40 13.13
N GLU A 325 9.39 3.66 12.05
CA GLU A 325 9.96 2.68 11.12
C GLU A 325 10.81 1.63 11.82
N LEU A 326 11.67 2.04 12.76
CA LEU A 326 12.57 1.14 13.49
C LEU A 326 11.78 0.12 14.33
N ARG A 327 10.78 0.60 15.07
CA ARG A 327 9.90 -0.23 15.92
C ARG A 327 9.05 -1.15 15.06
N ALA A 328 8.51 -0.65 13.95
CA ALA A 328 7.74 -1.46 13.02
C ALA A 328 8.59 -2.56 12.37
N LEU A 329 9.81 -2.25 11.95
CA LEU A 329 10.75 -3.23 11.39
C LEU A 329 11.13 -4.31 12.42
N GLU A 330 11.46 -3.91 13.65
CA GLU A 330 11.74 -4.87 14.74
C GLU A 330 10.53 -5.75 15.08
N SER A 331 9.31 -5.25 14.91
CA SER A 331 8.08 -6.02 15.14
C SER A 331 7.89 -7.19 14.17
N ALA A 332 8.64 -7.22 13.08
CA ALA A 332 8.67 -8.32 12.11
C ALA A 332 9.82 -9.31 12.33
N SER A 333 10.66 -9.11 13.35
CA SER A 333 11.86 -9.93 13.63
C SER A 333 11.63 -11.44 13.57
N ALA A 334 10.59 -11.96 14.23
CA ALA A 334 10.33 -13.40 14.22
C ALA A 334 9.87 -13.93 12.85
N LEU A 335 9.30 -13.08 11.99
CA LEU A 335 8.97 -13.43 10.60
C LEU A 335 10.25 -13.49 9.75
N TYR A 336 11.17 -12.54 9.94
CA TYR A 336 12.47 -12.56 9.27
C TYR A 336 13.34 -13.75 9.68
N GLU A 337 13.43 -14.03 10.99
CA GLU A 337 14.16 -15.18 11.54
C GLU A 337 13.59 -16.51 11.04
N ALA A 338 12.27 -16.58 10.83
CA ALA A 338 11.60 -17.72 10.20
C ALA A 338 11.73 -17.74 8.66
N GLY A 339 12.34 -16.70 8.07
CA GLY A 339 12.50 -16.54 6.63
C GLY A 339 11.19 -16.39 5.87
N LEU A 340 10.15 -15.85 6.52
CA LEU A 340 8.80 -15.71 5.97
C LEU A 340 8.60 -14.42 5.18
N ILE A 341 9.44 -13.39 5.35
CA ILE A 341 9.38 -12.16 4.56
C ILE A 341 10.48 -12.19 3.52
N GLU A 342 10.13 -11.94 2.25
CA GLU A 342 11.07 -11.99 1.14
C GLU A 342 11.56 -10.60 0.71
N HIS A 343 10.63 -9.66 0.57
CA HIS A 343 10.93 -8.28 0.21
C HIS A 343 10.29 -7.33 1.23
N THR A 344 11.07 -6.37 1.70
CA THR A 344 10.58 -5.25 2.52
C THR A 344 10.96 -3.95 1.86
N VAL A 345 10.02 -3.02 1.72
CA VAL A 345 10.32 -1.61 1.44
C VAL A 345 9.96 -0.81 2.67
N LEU A 346 10.93 -0.04 3.13
CA LEU A 346 10.84 0.81 4.31
C LEU A 346 11.05 2.25 3.85
N GLU A 347 10.05 3.11 4.07
CA GLU A 347 10.30 4.55 4.04
C GLU A 347 11.30 4.86 5.14
N PHE A 348 12.40 5.53 4.83
CA PHE A 348 13.50 5.72 5.76
C PHE A 348 14.08 7.11 5.58
N GLY A 349 14.72 7.66 6.59
CA GLY A 349 15.18 9.03 6.42
C GLY A 349 15.87 9.57 7.64
N SER A 350 15.88 10.89 7.69
CA SER A 350 16.71 11.60 8.64
C SER A 350 16.42 11.17 10.10
N PRO A 351 17.46 10.97 10.95
CA PRO A 351 17.28 10.44 12.30
C PRO A 351 16.36 11.26 13.21
N HIS A 352 16.13 12.54 12.87
CA HIS A 352 15.17 13.37 13.62
C HIS A 352 13.73 12.83 13.54
N ARG A 353 13.36 12.06 12.50
CA ARG A 353 12.02 11.46 12.37
C ARG A 353 11.73 10.48 13.51
N TRP A 354 12.75 9.77 14.03
CA TRP A 354 12.57 8.73 15.04
C TRP A 354 12.48 9.26 16.48
N ILE A 355 12.76 10.53 16.72
CA ILE A 355 12.69 11.10 18.08
C ILE A 355 11.25 11.09 18.60
N VAL A 356 10.25 11.03 17.72
CA VAL A 356 8.82 10.93 18.06
C VAL A 356 8.48 9.65 18.83
N THR A 357 9.36 8.65 18.77
CA THR A 357 9.21 7.40 19.52
C THR A 357 9.53 7.52 21.01
N GLU A 358 10.12 8.65 21.43
CA GLU A 358 10.47 8.93 22.81
C GLU A 358 9.57 10.04 23.40
N PRO A 359 9.24 9.99 24.71
CA PRO A 359 8.49 11.07 25.37
C PRO A 359 9.17 12.43 25.23
N HIS A 360 8.41 13.53 25.28
CA HIS A 360 8.94 14.88 25.03
C HIS A 360 10.20 15.17 25.85
N THR A 361 11.32 15.23 25.15
CA THR A 361 12.63 15.58 25.68
C THR A 361 12.84 17.09 25.56
N THR A 362 13.38 17.70 26.62
CA THR A 362 13.89 19.09 26.57
C THR A 362 14.91 19.24 25.44
N PRO A 363 15.21 20.46 24.94
CA PRO A 363 16.17 20.65 23.86
C PRO A 363 17.56 20.04 24.13
N SER A 364 18.00 19.98 25.39
CA SER A 364 19.23 19.29 25.80
C SER A 364 19.12 17.76 25.70
N GLU A 365 17.96 17.20 26.00
CA GLU A 365 17.70 15.75 25.94
C GLU A 365 17.39 15.28 24.50
N GLN A 366 17.02 16.18 23.58
CA GLN A 366 16.81 15.84 22.17
C GLN A 366 18.08 15.33 21.48
N ILE A 367 19.24 15.88 21.83
CA ILE A 367 20.53 15.41 21.29
C ILE A 367 20.83 13.99 21.78
N ASP A 368 20.56 13.71 23.05
CA ASP A 368 20.74 12.39 23.65
C ASP A 368 19.75 11.38 23.02
N THR A 369 18.50 11.79 22.82
CA THR A 369 17.46 11.00 22.13
C THR A 369 17.85 10.68 20.69
N GLN A 370 18.29 11.68 19.91
CA GLN A 370 18.73 11.46 18.54
C GLN A 370 19.93 10.51 18.48
N THR A 371 20.87 10.64 19.42
CA THR A 371 22.02 9.72 19.54
C THR A 371 21.54 8.30 19.84
N LYS A 372 20.55 8.14 20.73
CA LYS A 372 19.96 6.85 21.09
C LYS A 372 19.23 6.22 19.90
N THR A 373 18.34 6.94 19.22
CA THR A 373 17.57 6.43 18.08
C THR A 373 18.46 6.13 16.87
N LEU A 374 19.53 6.92 16.66
CA LEU A 374 20.54 6.61 15.64
C LEU A 374 21.33 5.33 15.97
N ALA A 375 21.68 5.12 17.24
CA ALA A 375 22.32 3.87 17.68
C ALA A 375 21.40 2.67 17.49
N GLU A 376 20.11 2.83 17.77
CA GLU A 376 19.08 1.81 17.51
C GLU A 376 18.96 1.51 16.01
N ALA A 377 18.88 2.53 15.16
CA ALA A 377 18.84 2.33 13.71
C ALA A 377 20.05 1.55 13.19
N LYS A 378 21.25 1.86 13.71
CA LYS A 378 22.47 1.08 13.40
C LYS A 378 22.31 -0.36 13.84
N MET A 379 21.85 -0.62 15.07
CA MET A 379 21.63 -1.97 15.55
C MET A 379 20.65 -2.74 14.67
N VAL A 380 19.50 -2.16 14.34
CA VAL A 380 18.44 -2.81 13.57
C VAL A 380 18.90 -3.11 12.13
N LEU A 381 19.54 -2.16 11.44
CA LEU A 381 20.01 -2.41 10.07
C LEU A 381 21.18 -3.41 10.02
N ASN A 382 22.08 -3.41 11.00
CA ASN A 382 23.10 -4.46 11.08
C ASN A 382 22.46 -5.82 11.36
N LYS A 383 21.48 -5.88 12.28
CA LYS A 383 20.72 -7.10 12.57
C LYS A 383 20.01 -7.64 11.33
N ALA A 384 19.43 -6.76 10.51
CA ALA A 384 18.78 -7.13 9.25
C ALA A 384 19.73 -7.89 8.31
N VAL A 385 20.99 -7.48 8.26
CA VAL A 385 21.99 -8.10 7.40
C VAL A 385 22.61 -9.35 8.01
N THR A 386 22.87 -9.36 9.32
CA THR A 386 23.58 -10.44 9.99
C THR A 386 22.67 -11.58 10.43
N ASP A 387 21.56 -11.23 11.09
CA ASP A 387 20.71 -12.21 11.80
C ASP A 387 19.53 -12.62 10.92
N TRP A 388 19.00 -11.68 10.14
CA TRP A 388 17.85 -11.90 9.25
C TRP A 388 18.24 -12.28 7.82
N ASP A 389 19.54 -12.28 7.52
CA ASP A 389 20.10 -12.62 6.21
C ASP A 389 19.46 -11.86 5.04
N LEU A 390 19.41 -10.53 5.18
CA LEU A 390 18.91 -9.62 4.14
C LEU A 390 20.07 -8.87 3.47
N ASP A 391 19.93 -8.57 2.18
CA ASP A 391 20.67 -7.52 1.49
C ASP A 391 19.84 -6.22 1.51
N ILE A 392 20.52 -5.08 1.57
CA ILE A 392 19.88 -3.76 1.62
C ILE A 392 20.24 -2.96 0.36
N TYR A 393 19.22 -2.41 -0.28
CA TYR A 393 19.32 -1.53 -1.43
C TYR A 393 18.62 -0.20 -1.13
N VAL A 394 19.12 0.88 -1.69
CA VAL A 394 18.50 2.21 -1.63
C VAL A 394 17.76 2.43 -2.95
N LEU A 395 16.50 2.86 -2.85
CA LEU A 395 15.62 3.18 -3.98
C LEU A 395 15.50 4.70 -4.20
N PRO A 396 15.16 5.12 -5.44
CA PRO A 396 14.86 6.52 -5.74
C PRO A 396 13.77 7.12 -4.85
N SER A 397 14.02 8.35 -4.43
CA SER A 397 13.34 9.07 -3.35
C SER A 397 13.80 10.54 -3.36
N VAL A 398 13.34 11.36 -2.41
CA VAL A 398 13.76 12.76 -2.31
C VAL A 398 15.28 12.91 -2.16
N GLY A 399 15.94 12.05 -1.37
CA GLY A 399 17.38 12.06 -1.13
C GLY A 399 18.23 11.34 -2.18
N TRP A 400 17.64 10.93 -3.32
CA TRP A 400 18.33 10.08 -4.32
C TRP A 400 19.60 10.70 -4.90
N GLU A 401 19.58 11.98 -5.27
CA GLU A 401 20.74 12.66 -5.85
C GLU A 401 21.88 12.81 -4.83
N GLN A 402 21.54 13.12 -3.58
CA GLN A 402 22.51 13.19 -2.48
C GLN A 402 23.07 11.82 -2.16
N CYS A 403 22.26 10.75 -2.23
CA CYS A 403 22.71 9.37 -2.06
C CYS A 403 23.73 8.97 -3.16
N LYS A 404 23.43 9.26 -4.44
CA LYS A 404 24.38 9.04 -5.55
C LYS A 404 25.68 9.79 -5.35
N PHE A 405 25.59 11.07 -4.96
CA PHE A 405 26.77 11.86 -4.66
C PHE A 405 27.57 11.25 -3.49
N TRP A 406 26.90 10.83 -2.42
CA TRP A 406 27.52 10.19 -1.27
C TRP A 406 28.24 8.88 -1.65
N MET A 407 27.64 8.06 -2.52
CA MET A 407 28.25 6.84 -3.06
C MET A 407 29.48 7.16 -3.92
N SER A 408 29.39 8.19 -4.77
CA SER A 408 30.50 8.58 -5.67
C SER A 408 31.80 8.96 -4.96
N GLN A 409 31.72 9.35 -3.69
CA GLN A 409 32.89 9.67 -2.86
C GLN A 409 33.55 8.41 -2.27
N ARG A 410 32.98 7.22 -2.48
CA ARG A 410 33.40 5.95 -1.86
C ARG A 410 33.64 4.80 -2.86
N PRO A 411 34.18 5.02 -4.07
CA PRO A 411 34.20 4.02 -5.14
C PRO A 411 34.97 2.74 -4.76
N SER A 412 36.00 2.83 -3.93
CA SER A 412 36.79 1.67 -3.47
C SER A 412 36.04 0.76 -2.48
N ARG A 413 34.90 1.21 -1.94
CA ARG A 413 34.08 0.49 -0.95
C ARG A 413 32.77 -0.07 -1.52
N ILE A 414 32.52 0.15 -2.81
CA ILE A 414 31.35 -0.33 -3.54
C ILE A 414 31.75 -1.51 -4.45
N VAL A 415 33.03 -1.88 -4.48
CA VAL A 415 33.50 -3.04 -5.25
C VAL A 415 32.99 -4.31 -4.57
N PRO A 416 32.32 -5.22 -5.30
CA PRO A 416 31.85 -6.49 -4.76
C PRO A 416 33.01 -7.31 -4.19
N ASP A 417 32.78 -8.01 -3.07
CA ASP A 417 33.74 -8.99 -2.53
C ASP A 417 33.87 -10.23 -3.46
N ASP A 418 32.87 -10.44 -4.33
CA ASP A 418 32.81 -11.57 -5.26
C ASP A 418 33.31 -11.21 -6.67
N ALA A 419 34.24 -12.03 -7.19
CA ALA A 419 34.92 -11.83 -8.47
C ALA A 419 34.03 -11.95 -9.72
N PHE A 420 32.72 -12.17 -9.57
CA PHE A 420 31.77 -12.42 -10.66
C PHE A 420 30.81 -11.27 -10.95
N GLU A 421 30.68 -10.28 -10.07
CA GLU A 421 29.85 -9.09 -10.33
C GLU A 421 30.62 -8.04 -11.15
N ALA A 422 29.95 -7.44 -12.14
CA ALA A 422 30.50 -6.29 -12.83
C ALA A 422 30.65 -5.11 -11.84
N PRO A 423 31.77 -4.37 -11.87
CA PRO A 423 31.95 -3.21 -11.02
C PRO A 423 30.83 -2.19 -11.33
N PRO A 424 30.13 -1.68 -10.31
CA PRO A 424 29.06 -0.72 -10.54
C PRO A 424 29.62 0.59 -11.10
N PRO A 425 28.77 1.42 -11.73
CA PRO A 425 29.11 2.81 -12.03
C PRO A 425 29.61 3.55 -10.79
N ALA A 426 30.33 4.66 -10.99
CA ALA A 426 30.95 5.40 -9.88
C ALA A 426 29.92 5.91 -8.84
N ASP A 427 28.69 6.20 -9.26
CA ASP A 427 27.59 6.61 -8.38
C ASP A 427 26.83 5.42 -7.75
N GLY A 428 27.26 4.18 -8.03
CA GLY A 428 26.69 2.95 -7.48
C GLY A 428 25.36 2.51 -8.12
N VAL A 429 24.83 3.26 -9.09
CA VAL A 429 23.48 3.03 -9.63
C VAL A 429 23.45 1.79 -10.52
N ARG A 430 22.53 0.88 -10.21
CA ARG A 430 22.20 -0.30 -11.02
C ARG A 430 20.74 -0.24 -11.47
N LEU A 431 20.45 -0.95 -12.55
CA LEU A 431 19.11 -1.04 -13.12
C LEU A 431 18.56 -2.45 -12.88
N LEU A 432 17.43 -2.52 -12.17
CA LEU A 432 16.67 -3.76 -12.08
C LEU A 432 15.88 -3.95 -13.38
N LYS A 433 16.20 -5.01 -14.11
CA LYS A 433 15.47 -5.39 -15.31
C LYS A 433 14.39 -6.41 -14.97
N ALA A 434 13.30 -6.38 -15.72
CA ALA A 434 12.23 -7.34 -15.54
C ALA A 434 12.65 -8.72 -16.07
N TRP A 435 12.60 -9.71 -15.19
CA TRP A 435 12.83 -11.12 -15.52
C TRP A 435 11.91 -11.62 -16.65
N ASP A 436 12.50 -12.32 -17.62
CA ASP A 436 11.80 -12.97 -18.72
C ASP A 436 11.59 -14.46 -18.41
N PHE A 437 10.44 -14.81 -17.84
CA PHE A 437 10.16 -16.15 -17.32
C PHE A 437 10.30 -17.28 -18.35
N ASP A 438 9.84 -17.04 -19.57
CA ASP A 438 9.63 -18.06 -20.60
C ASP A 438 9.55 -17.48 -22.02
N GLY A 439 9.96 -16.23 -22.21
CA GLY A 439 9.73 -15.49 -23.45
C GLY A 439 8.28 -15.05 -23.64
N SER A 440 7.38 -15.28 -22.65
CA SER A 440 5.97 -14.91 -22.71
C SER A 440 5.67 -13.67 -21.87
N SER A 441 5.05 -12.69 -22.53
CA SER A 441 4.57 -11.46 -21.93
C SER A 441 3.13 -11.65 -21.43
N GLU A 442 2.76 -11.03 -20.30
CA GLU A 442 1.37 -11.07 -19.81
C GLU A 442 0.41 -10.25 -20.68
N GLN A 443 0.95 -9.44 -21.61
CA GLN A 443 0.21 -8.55 -22.51
C GLN A 443 -0.75 -7.60 -21.76
N ASP A 444 -0.40 -7.24 -20.53
CA ASP A 444 -1.13 -6.24 -19.75
C ASP A 444 -0.44 -4.86 -19.81
N GLN A 445 -1.11 -3.85 -19.25
CA GLN A 445 -0.62 -2.47 -19.28
C GLN A 445 0.73 -2.28 -18.58
N PHE A 446 1.04 -3.10 -17.57
CA PHE A 446 2.34 -3.00 -16.89
C PHE A 446 3.45 -3.61 -17.76
N ASP A 447 3.16 -4.68 -18.49
CA ASP A 447 4.09 -5.24 -19.48
C ASP A 447 4.34 -4.27 -20.65
N GLU A 448 3.33 -3.52 -21.11
CA GLU A 448 3.50 -2.43 -22.07
C GLU A 448 4.38 -1.29 -21.51
N GLU A 449 4.17 -0.91 -20.25
CA GLU A 449 5.03 0.05 -19.54
C GLU A 449 6.48 -0.43 -19.50
N LEU A 450 6.72 -1.67 -19.06
CA LEU A 450 8.07 -2.24 -19.02
C LEU A 450 8.69 -2.29 -20.42
N LYS A 451 7.95 -2.63 -21.47
CA LYS A 451 8.47 -2.58 -22.86
C LYS A 451 8.91 -1.17 -23.26
N SER A 452 8.14 -0.16 -22.89
CA SER A 452 8.48 1.25 -23.18
C SER A 452 9.73 1.74 -22.44
N THR A 453 10.05 1.14 -21.28
CA THR A 453 11.23 1.47 -20.47
C THR A 453 12.41 0.52 -20.71
N ASN A 454 12.44 -0.20 -21.83
CA ASN A 454 13.47 -1.22 -22.10
C ASN A 454 13.61 -2.23 -20.94
N ARG A 455 12.47 -2.70 -20.44
CA ARG A 455 12.29 -3.62 -19.31
C ARG A 455 12.85 -3.13 -17.98
N VAL A 456 13.10 -1.83 -17.80
CA VAL A 456 13.54 -1.31 -16.48
C VAL A 456 12.35 -1.28 -15.54
N VAL A 457 12.50 -1.95 -14.39
CA VAL A 457 11.56 -1.95 -13.26
C VAL A 457 11.84 -0.75 -12.38
N THR A 458 13.06 -0.66 -11.85
CA THR A 458 13.53 0.46 -11.02
C THR A 458 15.05 0.60 -11.11
N GLU A 459 15.55 1.76 -10.68
CA GLU A 459 16.95 1.97 -10.34
C GLU A 459 17.16 1.61 -8.87
N PHE A 460 18.38 1.24 -8.49
CA PHE A 460 18.75 0.99 -7.11
C PHE A 460 20.25 1.18 -6.88
N ILE A 461 20.64 1.35 -5.63
CA ILE A 461 22.03 1.35 -5.16
C ILE A 461 22.15 0.27 -4.09
N ARG A 462 23.05 -0.69 -4.23
CA ARG A 462 23.35 -1.64 -3.14
C ARG A 462 24.03 -0.89 -2.01
N LEU A 463 23.57 -1.09 -0.77
CA LEU A 463 24.22 -0.57 0.44
C LEU A 463 25.09 -1.69 1.06
N PRO A 464 26.42 -1.66 0.89
CA PRO A 464 27.30 -2.66 1.49
C PRO A 464 27.22 -2.65 3.01
N ASN A 465 27.30 -3.83 3.62
CA ASN A 465 27.20 -4.03 5.07
C ASN A 465 28.17 -3.14 5.86
N LEU A 466 29.41 -3.02 5.36
CA LEU A 466 30.46 -2.21 5.97
C LEU A 466 30.17 -0.69 5.95
N LEU A 467 29.25 -0.25 5.08
CA LEU A 467 28.86 1.15 4.92
C LEU A 467 27.59 1.53 5.69
N ILE A 468 26.84 0.58 6.27
CA ILE A 468 25.55 0.85 6.94
C ILE A 468 25.70 1.94 8.01
N ASN A 469 26.68 1.83 8.89
CA ASN A 469 26.86 2.80 9.97
C ASN A 469 27.24 4.19 9.45
N GLU A 470 28.11 4.26 8.45
CA GLU A 470 28.55 5.52 7.85
C GLU A 470 27.43 6.18 7.03
N PHE A 471 26.60 5.37 6.38
CA PHE A 471 25.40 5.81 5.68
C PHE A 471 24.40 6.44 6.66
N LEU A 472 24.12 5.77 7.78
CA LEU A 472 23.25 6.28 8.85
C LEU A 472 23.80 7.58 9.46
N ASP A 473 25.11 7.68 9.66
CA ASP A 473 25.77 8.92 10.14
C ASP A 473 25.63 10.09 9.14
N SER A 474 25.42 9.79 7.86
CA SER A 474 25.25 10.78 6.80
C SER A 474 23.80 11.01 6.41
N LEU A 475 22.84 10.30 7.01
CA LEU A 475 21.46 10.24 6.55
C LEU A 475 20.73 11.59 6.66
N GLU A 476 21.10 12.42 7.64
CA GLU A 476 20.61 13.82 7.74
C GLU A 476 20.98 14.65 6.50
N GLN A 477 22.18 14.42 5.93
CA GLN A 477 22.66 15.14 4.75
C GLN A 477 22.12 14.55 3.44
N ILE A 478 21.86 13.24 3.45
CA ILE A 478 21.28 12.53 2.30
C ILE A 478 19.79 12.88 2.17
N GLY A 479 19.07 12.95 3.29
CA GLY A 479 17.62 13.13 3.33
C GLY A 479 16.87 11.80 3.33
N GLU A 480 15.58 11.88 3.00
CA GLU A 480 14.68 10.74 2.95
C GLU A 480 15.01 9.79 1.79
N VAL A 481 14.99 8.50 2.09
CA VAL A 481 15.28 7.41 1.17
C VAL A 481 14.32 6.25 1.37
N TYR A 482 14.18 5.39 0.37
CA TYR A 482 13.53 4.10 0.57
C TYR A 482 14.57 3.01 0.66
N LEU A 483 14.51 2.21 1.73
CA LEU A 483 15.32 1.00 1.85
C LEU A 483 14.52 -0.18 1.34
N TRP A 484 15.06 -0.90 0.37
CA TRP A 484 14.57 -2.18 -0.09
C TRP A 484 15.45 -3.29 0.48
N MET A 485 14.87 -4.10 1.36
CA MET A 485 15.54 -5.25 1.96
C MET A 485 15.07 -6.53 1.27
N VAL A 486 16.02 -7.36 0.86
CA VAL A 486 15.77 -8.60 0.10
C VAL A 486 16.41 -9.77 0.82
N LYS A 487 15.68 -10.86 0.98
CA LYS A 487 16.23 -12.09 1.54
C LYS A 487 17.27 -12.71 0.59
N LYS A 488 18.50 -12.98 1.07
CA LYS A 488 19.61 -13.46 0.22
C LYS A 488 19.35 -14.80 -0.46
N ASN A 489 18.49 -15.63 0.11
CA ASN A 489 18.05 -16.91 -0.46
C ASN A 489 16.57 -16.88 -0.91
N GLY A 490 16.07 -15.70 -1.28
CA GLY A 490 14.76 -15.50 -1.91
C GLY A 490 14.66 -16.13 -3.31
N ASN A 491 13.62 -15.75 -4.05
CA ASN A 491 13.31 -16.30 -5.36
C ASN A 491 14.43 -15.99 -6.36
N SER A 492 15.00 -17.05 -6.94
CA SER A 492 16.13 -16.93 -7.87
C SER A 492 15.85 -16.09 -9.11
N ALA A 493 14.58 -16.03 -9.57
CA ALA A 493 14.20 -15.20 -10.72
C ALA A 493 14.29 -13.70 -10.39
N ILE A 494 14.13 -13.34 -9.12
CA ILE A 494 14.29 -11.97 -8.65
C ILE A 494 15.76 -11.69 -8.40
N LEU A 495 16.46 -12.61 -7.70
CA LEU A 495 17.87 -12.44 -7.33
C LEU A 495 18.81 -12.39 -8.55
N HIS A 496 18.55 -13.15 -9.61
CA HIS A 496 19.42 -13.15 -10.80
C HIS A 496 19.58 -11.74 -11.42
N ASP A 497 18.53 -10.92 -11.40
CA ASP A 497 18.55 -9.59 -12.02
C ASP A 497 18.93 -8.47 -11.03
N ILE A 498 19.27 -8.84 -9.79
CA ILE A 498 19.78 -7.93 -8.75
C ILE A 498 21.33 -7.93 -8.70
N GLU A 499 21.99 -8.89 -9.36
CA GLU A 499 23.46 -9.05 -9.42
C GLU A 499 24.20 -7.99 -10.26
#